data_AF-A0A1E5UQ97-F1
#
_entry.id   AF-A0A1E5UQ97-F1
#
_cell.length_a   1.000
_cell.length_b   1.000
_cell.length_c   1.000
_cell.angle_alpha   90.00
_cell.angle_beta   90.00
_cell.angle_gamma   90.00
#
_symmetry.space_group_name_H-M   'P 1'
#
loop_
_entity.id
_entity.type
_entity.pdbx_description
1 polymer ?
#
loop_
_entity_poly.entity_id
_entity_poly.type
_entity_poly.pdbx_seq_one_letter_code
_entity_poly.pdbx_strand_id
1 'polypeptide(L)' 'MREGRAVNIHMFCARRPGLLLNAMRAIEGLGLDVQQAVISCFNGFTLDVFKAELCREGPGLLPEEIKTVLMQSAGLHGVM' A
#
# COMPACT_ATOMS: atom_id res chain seq x y z
N MET A 1 15.61 16.06 -10.33
CA MET A 1 14.49 15.22 -9.84
C MET A 1 15.08 14.28 -8.80
N ARG A 2 14.55 14.24 -7.58
CA ARG A 2 14.99 13.24 -6.59
C ARG A 2 14.56 11.89 -7.15
N GLU A 3 15.50 11.01 -7.46
CA GLU A 3 15.21 9.58 -7.65
C GLU A 3 14.84 9.01 -6.27
N GLY A 4 13.64 9.36 -5.79
CA GLY A 4 13.02 8.66 -4.67
C GLY A 4 12.86 7.20 -5.10
N ARG A 5 13.16 6.26 -4.20
CA ARG A 5 12.99 4.84 -4.48
C ARG A 5 11.51 4.59 -4.77
N ALA A 6 11.19 4.37 -6.05
CA ALA A 6 9.84 4.15 -6.50
C ALA A 6 9.38 2.73 -6.13
N VAL A 7 8.17 2.62 -5.59
CA VAL A 7 7.52 1.38 -5.21
C VAL A 7 6.27 1.19 -6.05
N ASN A 8 6.09 -0.04 -6.54
CA ASN A 8 4.84 -0.50 -7.15
C ASN A 8 4.13 -1.43 -6.17
N ILE A 9 2.82 -1.24 -5.99
CA ILE A 9 2.00 -2.06 -5.09
C ILE A 9 0.81 -2.57 -5.89
N HIS A 10 0.59 -3.88 -5.85
CA HIS A 10 -0.62 -4.50 -6.40
C HIS A 10 -1.29 -5.30 -5.28
N MET A 11 -2.46 -4.85 -4.85
CA MET A 11 -3.21 -5.44 -3.75
C MET A 11 -4.57 -5.92 -4.24
N PHE A 12 -4.90 -7.17 -3.93
CA PHE A 12 -6.21 -7.78 -4.22
C PHE A 12 -6.75 -8.48 -2.97
N CYS A 13 -7.97 -8.15 -2.56
CA CYS A 13 -8.63 -8.83 -1.44
C CYS A 13 -10.16 -8.68 -1.47
N ALA A 14 -10.85 -9.35 -0.55
CA ALA A 14 -12.28 -9.18 -0.37
C ALA A 14 -12.62 -7.75 0.08
N ARG A 15 -13.73 -7.20 -0.41
CA ARG A 15 -14.20 -5.87 0.00
C ARG A 15 -14.57 -5.87 1.48
N ARG A 16 -14.18 -4.80 2.18
CA ARG A 16 -14.60 -4.50 3.54
C ARG A 16 -14.89 -3.00 3.69
N PRO A 17 -15.87 -2.59 4.51
CA PRO A 17 -16.07 -1.18 4.83
C PRO A 17 -14.78 -0.56 5.36
N GLY A 18 -14.41 0.62 4.84
CA GLY A 18 -13.21 1.35 5.27
C GLY A 18 -11.87 0.81 4.76
N LEU A 19 -11.85 -0.25 3.95
CA LEU A 19 -10.61 -0.88 3.45
C LEU A 19 -9.69 0.10 2.72
N LEU A 20 -10.23 0.90 1.79
CA LEU A 20 -9.45 1.90 1.06
C LEU A 20 -8.79 2.90 2.01
N LEU A 21 -9.55 3.42 2.98
CA LEU A 21 -9.03 4.37 3.96
C LEU A 21 -7.92 3.74 4.81
N ASN A 22 -8.10 2.50 5.25
CA ASN A 22 -7.09 1.77 6.02
C ASN A 22 -5.82 1.51 5.20
N ALA A 23 -5.97 1.10 3.94
CA ALA A 23 -4.85 0.87 3.04
C ALA A 23 -4.08 2.18 2.76
N MET A 24 -4.76 3.28 2.48
CA MET A 24 -4.12 4.59 2.27
C MET A 24 -3.39 5.07 3.54
N ARG A 25 -4.02 4.94 4.71
CA ARG A 25 -3.36 5.25 6.00
C ARG A 25 -2.13 4.39 6.25
N ALA A 26 -2.17 3.12 5.88
CA ALA A 26 -1.02 2.22 5.97
C ALA A 26 0.12 2.65 5.05
N ILE A 27 -0.19 3.05 3.81
CA ILE A 27 0.79 3.57 2.85
C ILE A 27 1.40 4.89 3.36
N GLU A 28 0.58 5.82 3.86
CA GLU A 28 1.05 7.06 4.49
C GLU A 28 1.92 6.78 5.73
N GLY A 29 1.55 5.80 6.56
CA GLY A 29 2.32 5.38 7.73
C GLY A 29 3.69 4.78 7.39
N LEU A 30 3.82 4.16 6.22
CA LEU A 30 5.11 3.72 5.66
C LEU A 30 5.97 4.89 5.14
N GLY A 31 5.41 6.10 5.04
CA GLY A 31 6.07 7.27 4.47
C GLY A 31 6.17 7.22 2.94
N LEU A 32 5.23 6.51 2.30
CA LEU A 32 5.11 6.43 0.85
C LEU A 32 4.11 7.48 0.36
N ASP A 33 4.53 8.32 -0.58
CA ASP A 33 3.68 9.29 -1.26
C ASP A 33 3.22 8.74 -2.60
N VAL A 34 1.91 8.51 -2.74
CA VAL A 34 1.29 7.89 -3.90
C VAL A 34 1.09 8.92 -5.00
N GLN A 35 1.82 8.77 -6.11
CA GLN A 35 1.72 9.65 -7.27
C GLN A 35 0.63 9.19 -8.24
N GLN A 36 0.48 7.88 -8.40
CA GLN A 36 -0.48 7.29 -9.33
C GLN A 36 -1.00 5.95 -8.81
N ALA A 37 -2.32 5.84 -8.70
CA ALA A 37 -2.99 4.60 -8.35
C ALA A 37 -4.33 4.45 -9.06
N VAL A 38 -4.75 3.21 -9.25
CA VAL A 38 -6.10 2.82 -9.69
C VAL A 38 -6.73 1.95 -8.62
N ILE A 39 -8.02 2.19 -8.37
CA ILE A 39 -8.80 1.43 -7.40
C ILE A 39 -10.00 0.83 -8.12
N SER A 40 -10.24 -0.46 -7.91
CA SER A 40 -11.47 -1.12 -8.31
C SER A 40 -12.17 -1.72 -7.10
N CYS A 41 -13.46 -1.42 -6.98
CA CYS A 41 -14.35 -2.04 -6.00
C CYS A 41 -15.35 -2.99 -6.67
N PHE A 42 -15.10 -3.44 -7.90
CA PHE A 42 -15.95 -4.40 -8.60
C PHE A 42 -15.47 -5.83 -8.33
N ASN A 43 -16.38 -6.72 -7.91
CA ASN A 43 -16.09 -8.13 -7.61
C ASN A 43 -14.92 -8.39 -6.63
N GLY A 44 -14.68 -7.46 -5.70
CA GLY A 44 -13.50 -7.47 -4.83
C GLY A 44 -12.99 -6.05 -4.62
N PHE A 45 -11.85 -5.95 -3.94
CA PHE A 45 -11.09 -4.71 -3.83
C PHE A 45 -9.74 -4.92 -4.50
N THR A 46 -9.41 -4.04 -5.44
CA THR A 46 -8.10 -3.95 -6.06
C THR A 46 -7.53 -2.55 -5.83
N LEU A 47 -6.25 -2.48 -5.52
CA LEU A 47 -5.49 -1.24 -5.42
C LEU A 47 -4.16 -1.45 -6.12
N ASP A 48 -3.98 -0.72 -7.21
CA ASP A 48 -2.79 -0.78 -8.06
C ASP A 48 -2.10 0.57 -7.99
N VAL A 49 -0.99 0.63 -7.26
CA VAL A 49 -0.12 1.80 -7.16
C VAL A 49 1.04 1.62 -8.13
N PHE A 50 1.05 2.43 -9.19
CA PHE A 50 2.09 2.39 -10.23
C PHE A 50 3.31 3.22 -9.86
N LYS A 51 3.15 4.15 -8.92
CA LYS A 51 4.24 4.98 -8.44
C LYS A 51 3.93 5.49 -7.04
N ALA A 52 4.65 4.97 -6.06
CA ALA A 52 4.79 5.56 -4.74
C ALA A 52 6.25 5.92 -4.48
N GLU A 53 6.52 7.09 -3.93
CA GLU A 53 7.87 7.55 -3.61
C GLU A 53 8.08 7.54 -2.09
N LEU A 54 9.23 7.01 -1.64
CA LEU A 54 9.59 7.07 -0.24
C LEU A 54 10.01 8.49 0.14
N CYS A 55 9.27 9.13 1.06
CA CYS A 55 9.56 10.47 1.55
C CYS A 55 10.68 10.52 2.60
N ARG A 56 11.05 9.37 3.20
CA ARG A 56 12.05 9.29 4.27
C ARG A 56 13.46 9.03 3.74
N GLU A 57 14.43 9.76 4.29
CA GLU A 57 15.86 9.50 4.11
C GLU A 57 16.29 8.35 5.03
N GLY A 58 16.85 7.28 4.47
CA GLY A 58 17.24 6.10 5.25
C GLY A 58 17.38 4.82 4.42
N PRO A 59 17.67 3.67 5.06
CA PRO A 59 17.53 2.38 4.39
C PRO A 59 16.09 2.25 3.89
N GLY A 60 15.93 2.10 2.57
CA GLY A 60 14.59 2.01 1.97
C GLY A 60 13.79 0.84 2.52
N LEU A 61 12.46 0.92 2.37
CA LEU A 61 11.54 -0.11 2.85
C LEU A 61 11.77 -1.45 2.14
N LEU A 62 11.76 -2.54 2.89
CA LEU A 62 11.74 -3.87 2.32
C LEU A 62 10.33 -4.21 1.81
N PRO A 63 10.19 -4.91 0.67
CA PRO A 63 8.89 -5.33 0.16
C PRO A 63 8.04 -6.10 1.18
N GLU A 64 8.67 -6.91 2.03
CA GLU A 64 7.99 -7.70 3.06
C GLU A 64 7.38 -6.83 4.18
N GLU A 65 8.02 -5.71 4.51
CA GLU A 65 7.47 -4.75 5.48
C GLU A 65 6.21 -4.08 4.91
N ILE A 66 6.27 -3.64 3.66
CA ILE A 66 5.14 -3.03 2.94
C ILE A 66 3.98 -4.02 2.88
N LYS A 67 4.25 -5.26 2.45
CA LYS A 67 3.26 -6.33 2.36
C LYS A 67 2.60 -6.60 3.72
N THR A 68 3.39 -6.69 4.79
CA THR A 68 2.89 -6.97 6.14
C THR A 68 1.91 -5.88 6.61
N VAL A 69 2.28 -4.61 6.47
CA VAL A 69 1.42 -3.48 6.89
C VAL A 69 0.15 -3.44 6.03
N LEU A 70 0.23 -3.67 4.73
CA LEU A 70 -0.94 -3.70 3.86
C LEU A 70 -1.88 -4.87 4.17
N MET A 71 -1.34 -6.06 4.48
CA MET A 71 -2.15 -7.20 4.91
C MET A 71 -2.89 -6.91 6.22
N GLN A 72 -2.22 -6.28 7.19
CA GLN A 72 -2.87 -5.83 8.43
C GLN A 72 -4.00 -4.83 8.16
N SER A 73 -3.79 -3.89 7.24
CA SER A 73 -4.82 -2.92 6.85
C SER A 73 -6.07 -3.56 6.21
N ALA A 74 -5.90 -4.73 5.57
CA ALA A 74 -6.99 -5.55 5.04
C ALA A 74 -7.78 -6.30 6.13
N GLY A 75 -7.35 -6.20 7.39
CA GLY A 75 -7.89 -6.99 8.50
C GLY A 75 -7.53 -8.47 8.40
N LEU A 76 -6.35 -8.78 7.83
CA LEU A 76 -5.71 -10.09 7.93
C LEU A 76 -4.79 -10.08 9.17
N HIS A 77 -5.40 -9.99 10.35
CA HIS A 77 -4.69 -10.17 11.61
C HIS A 77 -4.63 -11.68 11.93
N GLY A 78 -3.43 -12.24 12.03
CA GLY A 78 -3.21 -13.60 12.53
C GLY A 78 -3.32 -14.74 11.52
N VAL A 79 -3.20 -14.49 10.21
CA VAL A 79 -3.04 -15.55 9.20
C VAL A 79 -1.55 -15.74 8.93
N MET A 80 -0.88 -16.44 9.84
CA MET A 80 0.38 -17.15 9.59
C MET A 80 0.09 -18.64 9.71
#